data_AF-A0A2M6X5J1-F1
#
_entry.id   AF-A0A2M6X5J1-F1
#
_cell.length_a   1.000
_cell.length_b   1.000
_cell.length_c   1.000
_cell.angle_alpha   90.00
_cell.angle_beta   90.00
_cell.angle_gamma   90.00
#
_symmetry.space_group_name_H-M   'P 1'
#
loop_
_entity.id
_entity.type
_entity.pdbx_description
1 polymer ?
#
loop_
_entity_poly.entity_id
_entity_poly.type
_entity_poly.pdbx_seq_one_letter_code
_entity_poly.pdbx_strand_id
1 'polypeptide(L)'
;MKRVYVISIFLGLLAGALAIGFQNCSSPVRFTDQKHLPSSKAPVSDEDSNNHALDISFPAQPSDPQDSIFIGGGGNSGGDPDDDLNLGDGGGSGSVDGGSGEGPGSIGVDDGVADPDEIIKVEMNCAEAKLAGSLKTLTHRVRFDNPRDIEFPFGMPKTGDVCRFGQADNLSMKNEFIRARYEQEFDLPLEGKHELCDMKMEFNMQKMVYDDIFYFSLNDFVLASNSKTTTSALETSVIQVDGKSIEVYKYDWLGVQGKPMGDINSTADDYCVASSLGLSSCSWPLSERSGNMQVSLDRRVIIGLGILNGNSTAPSFRFVTTGDNDPSSDCQHSPIEFDVTIDYVER
;
A
#
# COMPACT_ATOMS: atom_id res chain seq x y z
N MET A 1 28.87 50.59 -38.64
CA MET A 1 28.92 49.32 -39.41
C MET A 1 27.54 48.69 -39.33
N LYS A 2 26.79 48.69 -40.43
CA LYS A 2 25.40 48.17 -40.51
C LYS A 2 25.45 46.68 -40.85
N ARG A 3 24.85 45.83 -40.03
CA ARG A 3 24.68 44.39 -40.33
C ARG A 3 23.31 44.19 -40.99
N VAL A 4 23.35 43.66 -42.20
CA VAL A 4 22.21 43.25 -43.03
C VAL A 4 21.92 41.78 -42.68
N TYR A 5 20.67 41.47 -42.30
CA TYR A 5 20.20 40.10 -42.16
C TYR A 5 19.56 39.65 -43.48
N VAL A 6 20.07 38.56 -44.04
CA VAL A 6 19.52 37.86 -45.21
C VAL A 6 18.54 36.82 -44.69
N ILE A 7 17.28 36.94 -45.14
CA ILE A 7 16.20 35.98 -44.93
C ILE A 7 16.33 34.91 -46.03
N SER A 8 16.60 33.67 -45.66
CA SER A 8 16.53 32.52 -46.56
C SER A 8 15.26 31.73 -46.27
N ILE A 9 14.33 31.79 -47.23
CA ILE A 9 13.13 30.97 -47.33
C ILE A 9 13.53 29.61 -47.89
N PHE A 10 13.31 28.53 -47.14
CA PHE A 10 13.31 27.17 -47.70
C PHE A 10 11.89 26.61 -47.63
N LEU A 11 11.23 26.66 -48.78
CA LEU A 11 10.03 25.89 -49.11
C LEU A 11 10.50 24.49 -49.51
N GLY A 12 10.09 23.46 -48.77
CA GLY A 12 10.39 22.07 -49.06
C GLY A 12 9.20 21.19 -48.75
N LEU A 13 8.32 21.03 -49.73
CA LEU A 13 7.30 19.98 -49.80
C LEU A 13 7.94 18.60 -49.72
N LEU A 14 7.49 17.74 -48.80
CA LEU A 14 7.51 16.30 -49.02
C LEU A 14 6.29 15.66 -48.34
N ALA A 15 5.32 15.28 -49.17
CA ALA A 15 4.25 14.36 -48.83
C ALA A 15 4.71 12.95 -49.26
N GLY A 16 4.45 11.94 -48.43
CA GLY A 16 4.55 10.54 -48.88
C GLY A 16 4.88 9.50 -47.82
N ALA A 17 3.81 8.94 -47.24
CA ALA A 17 3.61 7.53 -46.90
C ALA A 17 4.71 6.74 -46.15
N LEU A 18 4.38 6.28 -44.93
CA LEU A 18 4.12 4.85 -44.66
C LEU A 18 3.60 4.71 -43.21
N ALA A 19 2.31 4.37 -43.08
CA ALA A 19 1.76 3.87 -41.82
C ALA A 19 1.82 2.34 -41.86
N ILE A 20 2.75 1.76 -41.11
CA ILE A 20 2.73 0.33 -40.75
C ILE A 20 2.25 0.28 -39.31
N GLY A 21 1.03 -0.23 -39.13
CA GLY A 21 0.45 -0.49 -37.82
C GLY A 21 1.12 -1.70 -37.18
N PHE A 22 1.75 -1.47 -36.03
CA PHE A 22 1.98 -2.51 -35.04
C PHE A 22 1.00 -2.27 -33.89
N GLN A 23 -0.06 -3.10 -33.86
CA GLN A 23 -0.89 -3.28 -32.69
C GLN A 23 -0.10 -4.10 -31.67
N ASN A 24 0.56 -3.43 -30.73
CA ASN A 24 0.97 -4.05 -29.48
C ASN A 24 -0.08 -3.72 -28.42
N CYS A 25 -0.94 -4.70 -28.14
CA CYS A 25 -1.84 -4.71 -27.00
C CYS A 25 -1.05 -5.08 -25.75
N SER A 26 -0.73 -4.09 -24.92
CA SER A 26 -0.53 -4.24 -23.48
C SER A 26 -0.25 -2.87 -22.85
N SER A 27 -1.30 -2.06 -22.74
CA SER A 27 -1.29 -0.94 -21.78
C SER A 27 -2.21 -1.32 -20.62
N PRO A 28 -1.74 -1.26 -19.36
CA PRO A 28 -2.62 -1.44 -18.21
C PRO A 28 -3.68 -0.33 -18.24
N VAL A 29 -4.95 -0.73 -18.15
CA VAL A 29 -6.08 0.20 -18.00
C VAL A 29 -5.96 0.80 -16.61
N ARG A 30 -5.36 1.99 -16.49
CA ARG A 30 -5.50 2.82 -15.28
C ARG A 30 -6.92 3.37 -15.25
N PHE A 31 -7.72 2.89 -14.29
CA PHE A 31 -9.02 3.44 -13.95
C PHE A 31 -8.84 4.70 -13.09
N THR A 32 -8.31 5.77 -13.66
CA THR A 32 -8.32 7.10 -13.04
C THR A 32 -9.40 7.94 -13.71
N ASP A 33 -10.63 7.87 -13.18
CA ASP A 33 -11.62 8.96 -13.24
C ASP A 33 -12.90 8.55 -12.48
N GLN A 34 -12.77 8.32 -11.16
CA GLN A 34 -13.93 8.50 -10.28
C GLN A 34 -14.08 10.00 -10.00
N LYS A 35 -14.82 10.67 -10.88
CA LYS A 35 -15.33 12.01 -10.63
C LYS A 35 -16.16 11.96 -9.35
N HIS A 36 -15.61 12.49 -8.25
CA HIS A 36 -16.35 12.73 -7.00
C HIS A 36 -17.65 13.44 -7.32
N LEU A 37 -18.77 12.73 -7.18
CA LEU A 37 -20.10 13.35 -7.20
C LEU A 37 -20.26 14.14 -5.89
N PRO A 38 -20.66 15.42 -5.94
CA PRO A 38 -20.88 16.20 -4.74
C PRO A 38 -22.01 15.57 -3.92
N SER A 39 -21.72 15.29 -2.66
CA SER A 39 -22.68 14.91 -1.62
C SER A 39 -23.85 15.90 -1.60
N SER A 40 -25.01 15.47 -2.12
CA SER A 40 -26.23 16.27 -2.07
C SER A 40 -26.75 16.28 -0.64
N LYS A 41 -26.66 17.44 0.02
CA LYS A 41 -27.37 17.73 1.27
C LYS A 41 -28.87 17.51 1.05
N ALA A 42 -29.43 16.48 1.70
CA ALA A 42 -30.86 16.37 1.90
C ALA A 42 -31.34 17.39 2.95
N PRO A 43 -32.56 17.95 2.81
CA PRO A 43 -33.10 18.90 3.76
C PRO A 43 -33.51 18.19 5.06
N VAL A 44 -33.16 18.84 6.17
CA VAL A 44 -33.64 18.53 7.53
C VAL A 44 -35.15 18.78 7.56
N SER A 45 -35.93 17.73 7.82
CA SER A 45 -37.30 17.83 8.29
C SER A 45 -37.32 17.55 9.79
N ASP A 46 -37.60 18.59 10.57
CA ASP A 46 -38.02 18.49 11.96
C ASP A 46 -39.33 17.71 12.04
N GLU A 47 -39.40 16.67 12.88
CA GLU A 47 -40.63 16.27 13.58
C GLU A 47 -40.32 15.28 14.74
N ASP A 48 -40.38 15.85 15.94
CA ASP A 48 -41.12 15.38 17.12
C ASP A 48 -41.10 13.89 17.53
N SER A 49 -40.43 13.68 18.68
CA SER A 49 -40.93 12.98 19.87
C SER A 49 -41.57 11.60 19.71
N ASN A 50 -40.90 10.56 20.25
CA ASN A 50 -41.51 9.77 21.32
C ASN A 50 -40.47 8.92 22.07
N ASN A 51 -40.40 9.18 23.38
CA ASN A 51 -39.68 8.39 24.36
C ASN A 51 -40.32 7.00 24.50
N HIS A 52 -39.54 5.95 24.26
CA HIS A 52 -39.75 4.66 24.92
C HIS A 52 -38.38 4.10 25.31
N ALA A 53 -38.02 4.31 26.58
CA ALA A 53 -36.90 3.65 27.23
C ALA A 53 -37.23 2.16 27.38
N LEU A 54 -36.54 1.31 26.61
CA LEU A 54 -36.44 -0.11 26.90
C LEU A 54 -35.14 -0.35 27.66
N ASP A 55 -35.32 -0.54 28.97
CA ASP A 55 -34.32 -1.00 29.91
C ASP A 55 -33.98 -2.46 29.60
N ILE A 56 -32.84 -2.70 28.95
CA ILE A 56 -32.29 -4.03 28.72
C ILE A 56 -31.10 -4.19 29.66
N SER A 57 -31.41 -4.70 30.85
CA SER A 57 -30.42 -5.16 31.81
C SER A 57 -29.82 -6.48 31.33
N PHE A 58 -28.55 -6.48 30.95
CA PHE A 58 -27.78 -7.70 30.66
C PHE A 58 -27.22 -8.30 31.96
N PRO A 59 -27.38 -9.62 32.22
CA PRO A 59 -26.74 -10.25 33.36
C PRO A 59 -25.23 -10.35 33.15
N ALA A 60 -24.48 -9.95 34.18
CA ALA A 60 -23.03 -10.09 34.26
C ALA A 60 -22.60 -11.56 34.06
N GLN A 61 -21.67 -11.78 33.13
CA GLN A 61 -20.99 -13.07 33.00
C GLN A 61 -20.05 -13.28 34.19
N PRO A 62 -20.03 -14.49 34.78
CA PRO A 62 -19.06 -14.83 35.82
C PRO A 62 -17.67 -15.00 35.21
N SER A 63 -16.71 -14.31 35.82
CA SER A 63 -15.27 -14.53 35.68
C SER A 63 -14.90 -15.89 36.29
N ASP A 64 -14.33 -16.79 35.48
CA ASP A 64 -13.71 -18.01 36.00
C ASP A 64 -12.20 -17.99 35.69
N PRO A 65 -11.33 -18.09 36.72
CA PRO A 65 -9.89 -18.18 36.59
C PRO A 65 -9.43 -19.64 36.77
N GLN A 66 -8.77 -20.21 35.76
CA GLN A 66 -7.98 -21.42 35.96
C GLN A 66 -6.68 -21.34 35.16
N ASP A 67 -5.60 -21.23 35.94
CA ASP A 67 -4.23 -21.55 35.64
C ASP A 67 -4.06 -22.83 34.80
N SER A 68 -3.17 -22.77 33.81
CA SER A 68 -2.29 -23.90 33.51
C SER A 68 -0.97 -23.39 32.94
N ILE A 69 -0.03 -23.17 33.86
CA ILE A 69 1.40 -23.02 33.61
C ILE A 69 1.91 -24.35 33.03
N PHE A 70 2.27 -24.35 31.75
CA PHE A 70 2.95 -25.47 31.11
C PHE A 70 4.46 -25.19 31.10
N ILE A 71 5.19 -25.78 32.05
CA ILE A 71 6.65 -25.88 32.02
C ILE A 71 7.01 -27.25 31.43
N GLY A 72 7.28 -27.29 30.13
CA GLY A 72 8.15 -28.30 29.51
C GLY A 72 9.46 -27.60 29.17
N GLY A 73 10.63 -28.03 29.58
CA GLY A 73 11.14 -29.39 29.47
C GLY A 73 12.45 -29.28 28.70
N GLY A 74 13.52 -28.87 29.40
CA GLY A 74 14.86 -28.77 28.83
C GLY A 74 15.41 -30.15 28.47
N GLY A 75 15.81 -30.31 27.21
CA GLY A 75 16.54 -31.45 26.70
C GLY A 75 17.73 -30.94 25.90
N ASN A 76 18.89 -30.87 26.56
CA ASN A 76 20.20 -30.61 25.99
C ASN A 76 20.78 -31.95 25.51
N SER A 77 21.37 -32.02 24.31
CA SER A 77 22.67 -32.68 24.02
C SER A 77 22.84 -33.08 22.55
N GLY A 78 23.93 -32.59 21.96
CA GLY A 78 24.86 -33.43 21.19
C GLY A 78 24.92 -33.20 19.67
N GLY A 79 26.09 -32.75 19.20
CA GLY A 79 26.59 -33.10 17.88
C GLY A 79 27.15 -31.97 17.01
N ASP A 80 28.31 -31.42 17.39
CA ASP A 80 29.38 -31.04 16.44
C ASP A 80 30.00 -32.33 15.84
N PRO A 81 30.83 -32.35 14.75
CA PRO A 81 31.44 -31.24 13.99
C PRO A 81 31.53 -31.48 12.44
N ASP A 82 32.23 -30.56 11.76
CA ASP A 82 32.98 -30.71 10.50
C ASP A 82 32.24 -31.00 9.18
N ASP A 83 32.23 -30.00 8.28
CA ASP A 83 32.50 -30.24 6.86
C ASP A 83 33.16 -28.99 6.22
N ASP A 84 34.49 -29.06 6.20
CA ASP A 84 35.38 -28.27 5.34
C ASP A 84 35.15 -28.64 3.87
N LEU A 85 34.66 -27.70 3.05
CA LEU A 85 34.90 -27.73 1.60
C LEU A 85 35.34 -26.35 1.10
N ASN A 86 36.64 -26.17 1.23
CA ASN A 86 37.52 -25.39 0.38
C ASN A 86 37.36 -25.77 -1.11
N LEU A 87 37.44 -24.76 -2.00
CA LEU A 87 38.19 -24.72 -3.28
C LEU A 87 37.42 -23.94 -4.36
N GLY A 88 38.00 -22.85 -4.86
CA GLY A 88 37.55 -22.24 -6.12
C GLY A 88 37.98 -20.80 -6.37
N ASP A 89 39.27 -20.49 -6.19
CA ASP A 89 39.87 -19.25 -6.68
C ASP A 89 39.95 -19.27 -8.22
N GLY A 90 39.40 -18.24 -8.86
CA GLY A 90 39.20 -18.16 -10.30
C GLY A 90 39.27 -16.72 -10.78
N GLY A 91 40.49 -16.19 -10.83
CA GLY A 91 40.80 -14.85 -11.30
C GLY A 91 40.39 -14.59 -12.75
N GLY A 92 39.78 -13.42 -12.97
CA GLY A 92 39.47 -12.87 -14.28
C GLY A 92 39.59 -11.35 -14.23
N SER A 93 40.81 -10.85 -14.37
CA SER A 93 41.11 -9.42 -14.52
C SER A 93 40.74 -8.98 -15.94
N GLY A 94 39.76 -8.10 -16.06
CA GLY A 94 39.37 -7.44 -17.29
C GLY A 94 39.15 -5.95 -17.05
N SER A 95 40.22 -5.17 -17.19
CA SER A 95 40.16 -3.71 -17.28
C SER A 95 39.36 -3.29 -18.50
N VAL A 96 38.31 -2.51 -18.29
CA VAL A 96 37.69 -1.70 -19.34
C VAL A 96 37.72 -0.25 -18.85
N ASP A 97 38.71 0.48 -19.35
CA ASP A 97 38.75 1.93 -19.36
C ASP A 97 37.66 2.48 -20.28
N GLY A 98 36.97 3.54 -19.85
CA GLY A 98 36.47 4.54 -20.80
C GLY A 98 35.10 5.16 -20.47
N GLY A 99 35.12 6.43 -20.08
CA GLY A 99 34.05 7.36 -20.42
C GLY A 99 33.43 8.14 -19.26
N SER A 100 34.16 9.09 -18.68
CA SER A 100 33.62 10.16 -17.84
C SER A 100 32.83 11.15 -18.71
N GLY A 101 31.56 10.85 -18.95
CA GLY A 101 30.57 11.79 -19.44
C GLY A 101 29.79 12.38 -18.27
N GLU A 102 30.19 13.55 -17.78
CA GLU A 102 29.40 14.36 -16.84
C GLU A 102 28.15 14.89 -17.55
N GLY A 103 27.12 14.06 -17.63
CA GLY A 103 25.78 14.47 -18.03
C GLY A 103 25.06 15.14 -16.84
N PRO A 104 24.17 16.13 -17.09
CA PRO A 104 23.40 16.77 -16.03
C PRO A 104 22.59 15.71 -15.28
N GLY A 105 22.83 15.63 -13.96
CA GLY A 105 22.37 14.57 -13.06
C GLY A 105 20.90 14.25 -13.24
N SER A 106 20.64 13.12 -13.89
CA SER A 106 19.43 12.36 -13.59
C SER A 106 19.50 12.03 -12.10
N ILE A 107 18.51 12.49 -11.33
CA ILE A 107 18.20 11.92 -10.04
C ILE A 107 17.81 10.47 -10.37
N GLY A 108 18.81 9.58 -10.37
CA GLY A 108 18.60 8.15 -10.45
C GLY A 108 17.77 7.80 -9.24
N VAL A 109 16.57 7.29 -9.47
CA VAL A 109 15.81 6.62 -8.42
C VAL A 109 16.55 5.30 -8.21
N ASP A 110 17.61 5.40 -7.41
CA ASP A 110 18.68 4.42 -7.25
C ASP A 110 18.17 3.30 -6.33
N ASP A 111 18.19 2.07 -6.86
CA ASP A 111 18.16 0.77 -6.16
C ASP A 111 17.08 0.48 -5.10
N GLY A 112 16.03 1.30 -4.96
CA GLY A 112 14.95 1.03 -3.99
C GLY A 112 15.42 1.11 -2.54
N VAL A 113 16.41 1.96 -2.25
CA VAL A 113 16.93 2.20 -0.90
C VAL A 113 16.69 3.66 -0.51
N ALA A 114 15.97 3.91 0.58
CA ALA A 114 15.90 5.23 1.19
C ALA A 114 17.13 5.48 2.08
N ASP A 115 17.96 6.42 1.66
CA ASP A 115 19.21 6.81 2.34
C ASP A 115 18.90 7.44 3.73
N PRO A 116 19.57 6.98 4.81
CA PRO A 116 19.38 7.56 6.14
C PRO A 116 19.69 9.06 6.20
N ASP A 117 20.64 9.57 5.40
CA ASP A 117 20.96 11.00 5.35
C ASP A 117 19.82 11.80 4.71
N GLU A 118 19.07 11.21 3.78
CA GLU A 118 17.88 11.84 3.20
C GLU A 118 16.73 11.90 4.21
N ILE A 119 16.52 10.86 5.01
CA ILE A 119 15.53 10.86 6.10
C ILE A 119 15.85 11.96 7.11
N ILE A 120 17.11 12.05 7.57
CA ILE A 120 17.55 13.09 8.51
C ILE A 120 17.32 14.48 7.92
N LYS A 121 17.64 14.67 6.63
CA LYS A 121 17.41 15.94 5.93
C LYS A 121 15.93 16.33 5.92
N VAL A 122 15.03 15.39 5.61
CA VAL A 122 13.58 15.66 5.64
C VAL A 122 13.12 15.97 7.07
N GLU A 123 13.59 15.24 8.08
CA GLU A 123 13.27 15.55 9.49
C GLU A 123 13.70 16.97 9.88
N MET A 124 14.88 17.41 9.44
CA MET A 124 15.37 18.78 9.65
C MET A 124 14.48 19.80 8.95
N ASN A 125 14.15 19.58 7.67
CA ASN A 125 13.25 20.46 6.91
C ASN A 125 11.89 20.59 7.59
N CYS A 126 11.31 19.48 8.06
CA CYS A 126 10.03 19.45 8.77
C CYS A 126 10.10 20.20 10.10
N ALA A 127 11.18 20.05 10.86
CA ALA A 127 11.39 20.78 12.11
C ALA A 127 11.55 22.29 11.88
N GLU A 128 12.31 22.70 10.86
CA GLU A 128 12.48 24.09 10.46
C GLU A 128 11.16 24.70 9.99
N ALA A 129 10.40 23.99 9.14
CA ALA A 129 9.10 24.42 8.67
C ALA A 129 8.10 24.59 9.83
N LYS A 130 8.15 23.72 10.84
CA LYS A 130 7.34 23.84 12.06
C LYS A 130 7.68 25.11 12.84
N LEU A 131 8.98 25.41 13.00
CA LEU A 131 9.45 26.62 13.69
C LEU A 131 9.12 27.90 12.89
N ALA A 132 9.18 27.83 11.57
CA ALA A 132 8.86 28.94 10.66
C ALA A 132 7.34 29.15 10.48
N GLY A 133 6.51 28.22 10.95
CA GLY A 133 5.06 28.24 10.72
C GLY A 133 4.66 27.94 9.27
N SER A 134 5.54 27.31 8.49
CA SER A 134 5.30 26.88 7.11
C SER A 134 4.94 25.40 6.97
N LEU A 135 4.98 24.62 8.06
CA LEU A 135 4.45 23.27 8.10
C LEU A 135 2.93 23.30 7.89
N LYS A 136 2.45 22.52 6.93
CA LYS A 136 1.02 22.38 6.63
C LYS A 136 0.50 21.07 7.19
N THR A 137 -0.78 21.07 7.55
CA THR A 137 -1.50 19.88 8.00
C THR A 137 -2.74 19.67 7.14
N LEU A 138 -2.91 18.46 6.59
CA LEU A 138 -4.12 18.02 5.93
C LEU A 138 -4.80 16.96 6.80
N THR A 139 -6.06 17.17 7.15
CA THR A 139 -6.93 16.12 7.71
C THR A 139 -7.96 15.75 6.66
N HIS A 140 -8.07 14.45 6.36
CA HIS A 140 -9.00 13.94 5.36
C HIS A 140 -9.66 12.65 5.84
N ARG A 141 -10.90 12.42 5.43
CA ARG A 141 -11.58 11.15 5.65
C ARG A 141 -11.40 10.26 4.44
N VAL A 142 -10.73 9.13 4.62
CA VAL A 142 -10.60 8.10 3.60
C VAL A 142 -11.73 7.09 3.78
N ARG A 143 -12.35 6.70 2.67
CA ARG A 143 -13.41 5.69 2.64
C ARG A 143 -13.22 4.73 1.48
N PHE A 144 -13.21 3.45 1.82
CA PHE A 144 -13.26 2.31 0.92
C PHE A 144 -14.66 1.72 1.02
N ASP A 145 -15.45 1.84 -0.05
CA ASP A 145 -16.84 1.38 -0.09
C ASP A 145 -16.95 -0.14 -0.13
N ASN A 146 -18.09 -0.68 0.29
CA ASN A 146 -18.35 -2.11 0.11
C ASN A 146 -18.31 -2.44 -1.40
N PRO A 147 -17.50 -3.42 -1.85
CA PRO A 147 -17.41 -3.77 -3.26
C PRO A 147 -18.75 -4.17 -3.89
N ARG A 148 -19.70 -4.69 -3.09
CA ARG A 148 -21.05 -5.04 -3.55
C ARG A 148 -21.94 -3.82 -3.84
N ASP A 149 -21.65 -2.68 -3.23
CA ASP A 149 -22.47 -1.48 -3.36
C ASP A 149 -22.02 -0.59 -4.53
N ILE A 150 -20.86 -0.89 -5.13
CA ILE A 150 -20.30 -0.09 -6.23
C ILE A 150 -21.01 -0.41 -7.54
N GLU A 151 -21.63 0.63 -8.10
CA GLU A 151 -22.16 0.60 -9.45
C GLU A 151 -21.02 0.59 -10.45
N PHE A 152 -20.79 -0.55 -11.10
CA PHE A 152 -19.86 -0.58 -12.21
C PHE A 152 -20.45 0.18 -13.41
N PRO A 153 -19.66 1.05 -14.07
CA PRO A 153 -20.09 1.65 -15.32
C PRO A 153 -20.42 0.53 -16.33
N PHE A 154 -21.38 0.80 -17.21
CA PHE A 154 -21.87 -0.11 -18.27
C PHE A 154 -22.92 -1.17 -17.90
N GLY A 155 -23.67 -0.98 -16.81
CA GLY A 155 -24.85 -1.81 -16.54
C GLY A 155 -24.52 -3.27 -16.23
N MET A 156 -23.30 -3.52 -15.74
CA MET A 156 -22.96 -4.82 -15.18
C MET A 156 -23.81 -5.06 -13.93
N PRO A 157 -24.31 -6.29 -13.71
CA PRO A 157 -25.24 -6.56 -12.63
C PRO A 157 -24.62 -6.17 -11.28
N LYS A 158 -25.40 -5.42 -10.48
CA LYS A 158 -25.09 -4.92 -9.13
C LYS A 158 -24.72 -6.02 -8.12
N THR A 159 -24.76 -7.29 -8.50
CA THR A 159 -24.79 -8.40 -7.56
C THR A 159 -23.96 -9.55 -8.10
N GLY A 160 -22.73 -9.69 -7.60
CA GLY A 160 -22.24 -11.02 -7.28
C GLY A 160 -20.93 -11.48 -7.90
N ASP A 161 -20.24 -10.69 -8.72
CA ASP A 161 -18.91 -11.08 -9.21
C ASP A 161 -17.90 -9.93 -9.04
N VAL A 162 -17.58 -9.65 -7.78
CA VAL A 162 -16.56 -8.66 -7.40
C VAL A 162 -15.18 -9.15 -7.84
N CYS A 163 -14.88 -10.43 -7.61
CA CYS A 163 -13.61 -11.06 -8.00
C CYS A 163 -13.40 -11.17 -9.51
N ARG A 164 -14.45 -11.30 -10.32
CA ARG A 164 -14.36 -11.46 -11.78
C ARG A 164 -13.37 -12.55 -12.18
N PHE A 165 -13.52 -13.75 -11.62
CA PHE A 165 -12.64 -14.88 -11.91
C PHE A 165 -12.55 -15.15 -13.42
N GLY A 166 -11.34 -15.38 -13.91
CA GLY A 166 -11.06 -15.64 -15.32
C GLY A 166 -11.22 -14.41 -16.24
N GLN A 167 -11.33 -13.20 -15.69
CA GLN A 167 -11.38 -11.94 -16.46
C GLN A 167 -10.16 -11.07 -16.15
N ALA A 168 -9.74 -10.30 -17.15
CA ALA A 168 -8.54 -9.45 -17.09
C ALA A 168 -7.35 -10.25 -16.56
N ASP A 169 -6.70 -9.76 -15.51
CA ASP A 169 -5.57 -10.43 -14.88
C ASP A 169 -6.01 -11.34 -13.72
N ASN A 170 -7.29 -11.68 -13.52
CA ASN A 170 -7.72 -12.64 -12.49
C ASN A 170 -7.80 -14.05 -13.09
N LEU A 171 -7.32 -15.07 -12.35
CA LEU A 171 -7.28 -16.45 -12.83
C LEU A 171 -8.64 -17.15 -12.64
N SER A 172 -8.78 -18.33 -13.23
CA SER A 172 -9.87 -19.24 -12.92
C SER A 172 -9.84 -19.65 -11.44
N MET A 173 -11.00 -19.91 -10.86
CA MET A 173 -11.14 -20.40 -9.48
C MET A 173 -10.27 -21.64 -9.22
N LYS A 174 -9.64 -21.68 -8.05
CA LYS A 174 -8.86 -22.80 -7.50
C LYS A 174 -8.63 -22.57 -6.01
N ASN A 175 -9.25 -23.41 -5.18
CA ASN A 175 -9.16 -23.40 -3.72
C ASN A 175 -7.69 -23.36 -3.23
N GLU A 176 -7.42 -22.62 -2.15
CA GLU A 176 -6.13 -22.44 -1.44
C GLU A 176 -5.06 -21.63 -2.17
N PHE A 177 -5.38 -20.99 -3.29
CA PHE A 177 -4.44 -20.17 -4.05
C PHE A 177 -5.02 -18.78 -4.27
N ILE A 178 -4.19 -17.74 -4.27
CA ILE A 178 -4.62 -16.39 -4.65
C ILE A 178 -4.98 -16.39 -6.15
N ARG A 179 -6.25 -16.26 -6.51
CA ARG A 179 -6.72 -16.36 -7.91
C ARG A 179 -7.29 -15.06 -8.43
N ALA A 180 -8.01 -14.33 -7.60
CA ALA A 180 -8.60 -13.05 -7.94
C ALA A 180 -8.27 -11.98 -6.91
N ARG A 181 -8.48 -10.72 -7.30
CA ARG A 181 -8.43 -9.57 -6.41
C ARG A 181 -9.50 -8.55 -6.76
N TYR A 182 -9.80 -7.72 -5.78
CA TYR A 182 -10.49 -6.45 -5.95
C TYR A 182 -9.66 -5.35 -5.28
N GLU A 183 -9.53 -4.20 -5.94
CA GLU A 183 -8.73 -3.08 -5.46
C GLU A 183 -9.60 -1.83 -5.38
N GLN A 184 -9.42 -1.08 -4.30
CA GLN A 184 -9.88 0.30 -4.19
C GLN A 184 -8.69 1.19 -3.85
N GLU A 185 -8.63 2.33 -4.52
CA GLU A 185 -7.57 3.31 -4.36
C GLU A 185 -8.17 4.67 -4.01
N PHE A 186 -7.52 5.38 -3.12
CA PHE A 186 -7.89 6.70 -2.67
C PHE A 186 -6.67 7.62 -2.68
N ASP A 187 -6.63 8.53 -3.65
CA ASP A 187 -5.63 9.58 -3.74
C ASP A 187 -5.98 10.73 -2.80
N LEU A 188 -5.05 11.13 -1.95
CA LEU A 188 -5.25 12.31 -1.11
C LEU A 188 -5.15 13.59 -1.94
N PRO A 189 -5.97 14.62 -1.64
CA PRO A 189 -5.99 15.86 -2.41
C PRO A 189 -4.83 16.79 -2.01
N LEU A 190 -3.58 16.33 -2.16
CA LEU A 190 -2.38 17.14 -2.00
C LEU A 190 -1.90 17.62 -3.38
N GLU A 191 -1.99 18.94 -3.59
CA GLU A 191 -1.53 19.57 -4.84
C GLU A 191 -0.01 19.83 -4.81
N GLY A 192 0.64 19.71 -5.96
CA GLY A 192 2.07 20.03 -6.12
C GLY A 192 3.02 19.03 -5.48
N LYS A 193 4.30 19.44 -5.37
CA LYS A 193 5.34 18.62 -4.73
C LYS A 193 5.32 18.86 -3.23
N HIS A 194 5.46 17.78 -2.47
CA HIS A 194 5.43 17.86 -1.01
C HIS A 194 6.39 16.85 -0.38
N GLU A 195 6.98 17.24 0.74
CA GLU A 195 7.70 16.35 1.65
C GLU A 195 6.77 15.92 2.77
N LEU A 196 6.58 14.62 2.96
CA LEU A 196 5.83 14.09 4.10
C LEU A 196 6.68 14.20 5.37
N CYS A 197 6.10 14.74 6.43
CA CYS A 197 6.74 14.92 7.73
C CYS A 197 6.22 13.95 8.79
N ASP A 198 4.90 13.73 8.79
CA ASP A 198 4.24 12.81 9.70
C ASP A 198 2.90 12.36 9.12
N MET A 199 2.40 11.23 9.59
CA MET A 199 1.08 10.71 9.22
C MET A 199 0.47 9.94 10.39
N LYS A 200 -0.77 10.31 10.74
CA LYS A 200 -1.58 9.62 11.73
C LYS A 200 -2.87 9.11 11.08
N MET A 201 -3.21 7.85 11.35
CA MET A 201 -4.46 7.22 10.89
C MET A 201 -5.32 6.86 12.10
N GLU A 202 -6.59 7.22 12.04
CA GLU A 202 -7.58 6.97 13.09
C GLU A 202 -8.79 6.25 12.47
N PHE A 203 -8.86 4.94 12.65
CA PHE A 203 -9.96 4.12 12.14
C PHE A 203 -11.14 4.12 13.11
N ASN A 204 -12.35 4.15 12.54
CA ASN A 204 -13.56 4.00 13.31
C ASN A 204 -13.81 2.54 13.71
N MET A 205 -14.64 2.35 14.73
CA MET A 205 -15.20 1.02 15.01
C MET A 205 -16.13 0.62 13.87
N GLN A 206 -15.86 -0.53 13.25
CA GLN A 206 -16.64 -1.04 12.13
C GLN A 206 -16.72 -2.56 12.18
N LYS A 207 -17.76 -3.13 11.56
CA LYS A 207 -17.77 -4.56 11.29
C LYS A 207 -16.71 -4.80 10.22
N MET A 208 -15.73 -5.65 10.49
CA MET A 208 -14.75 -6.07 9.51
C MET A 208 -15.24 -7.35 8.86
N VAL A 209 -15.50 -7.31 7.57
CA VAL A 209 -15.66 -8.50 6.74
C VAL A 209 -14.53 -8.43 5.73
N TYR A 210 -13.79 -9.52 5.58
CA TYR A 210 -12.82 -9.72 4.51
C TYR A 210 -12.59 -11.22 4.33
N ASP A 211 -12.32 -11.62 3.09
CA ASP A 211 -12.02 -13.01 2.73
C ASP A 211 -11.20 -12.96 1.43
N ASP A 212 -10.05 -13.62 1.29
CA ASP A 212 -9.23 -14.35 2.28
C ASP A 212 -8.09 -13.48 2.85
N ILE A 213 -7.38 -12.76 1.97
CA ILE A 213 -6.24 -11.91 2.30
C ILE A 213 -6.60 -10.47 1.97
N PHE A 214 -6.16 -9.55 2.82
CA PHE A 214 -6.13 -8.15 2.47
C PHE A 214 -4.71 -7.58 2.43
N TYR A 215 -4.51 -6.57 1.61
CA TYR A 215 -3.34 -5.70 1.64
C TYR A 215 -3.81 -4.26 1.80
N PHE A 216 -3.30 -3.57 2.82
CA PHE A 216 -3.48 -2.13 2.99
C PHE A 216 -2.14 -1.44 2.74
N SER A 217 -2.09 -0.54 1.78
CA SER A 217 -0.85 0.06 1.28
C SER A 217 -0.92 1.57 1.17
N LEU A 218 0.25 2.21 1.20
CA LEU A 218 0.48 3.62 0.96
C LEU A 218 1.53 3.75 -0.16
N ASN A 219 1.17 4.41 -1.27
CA ASN A 219 2.04 4.59 -2.42
C ASN A 219 2.64 3.27 -2.93
N ASP A 220 1.78 2.28 -3.13
CA ASP A 220 2.12 0.89 -3.48
C ASP A 220 2.89 0.10 -2.40
N PHE A 221 3.36 0.69 -1.29
CA PHE A 221 4.05 -0.07 -0.23
C PHE A 221 3.05 -0.61 0.80
N VAL A 222 3.09 -1.92 1.05
CA VAL A 222 2.21 -2.59 2.02
C VAL A 222 2.52 -2.09 3.43
N LEU A 223 1.53 -1.49 4.10
CA LEU A 223 1.59 -1.09 5.50
C LEU A 223 1.18 -2.25 6.42
N ALA A 224 0.11 -2.96 6.04
CA ALA A 224 -0.49 -4.04 6.80
C ALA A 224 -1.12 -5.10 5.90
N SER A 225 -1.08 -6.36 6.35
CA SER A 225 -1.79 -7.50 5.72
C SER A 225 -2.02 -8.60 6.75
N ASN A 226 -3.09 -9.38 6.60
CA ASN A 226 -3.31 -10.62 7.37
C ASN A 226 -2.52 -11.83 6.86
N SER A 227 -1.54 -11.64 5.97
CA SER A 227 -0.67 -12.71 5.49
C SER A 227 0.75 -12.23 5.21
N LYS A 228 1.65 -12.42 6.17
CA LYS A 228 3.09 -12.18 6.05
C LYS A 228 3.74 -13.13 5.08
N THR A 229 3.31 -14.39 5.07
CA THR A 229 3.80 -15.40 4.13
C THR A 229 3.64 -14.92 2.69
N THR A 230 2.46 -14.45 2.30
CA THR A 230 2.23 -13.98 0.93
C THR A 230 2.84 -12.60 0.67
N THR A 231 2.85 -11.71 1.67
CA THR A 231 3.54 -10.42 1.57
C THR A 231 5.04 -10.59 1.32
N SER A 232 5.69 -11.58 1.93
CA SER A 232 7.13 -11.85 1.75
C SER A 232 7.52 -12.29 0.34
N ALA A 233 6.55 -12.62 -0.52
CA ALA A 233 6.79 -12.97 -1.92
C ALA A 233 6.84 -11.74 -2.86
N LEU A 234 6.53 -10.54 -2.36
CA LEU A 234 6.53 -9.30 -3.11
C LEU A 234 7.95 -8.73 -3.30
N GLU A 235 8.09 -7.81 -4.25
CA GLU A 235 9.31 -7.01 -4.42
C GLU A 235 9.61 -6.20 -3.16
N THR A 236 10.87 -6.16 -2.75
CA THR A 236 11.31 -5.44 -1.56
C THR A 236 12.07 -4.16 -1.91
N SER A 237 11.93 -3.19 -1.03
CA SER A 237 12.77 -2.00 -0.93
C SER A 237 13.24 -1.87 0.51
N VAL A 238 14.23 -1.02 0.75
CA VAL A 238 14.85 -0.87 2.07
C VAL A 238 14.77 0.57 2.54
N ILE A 239 14.36 0.77 3.79
CA ILE A 239 14.46 2.04 4.51
C ILE A 239 15.49 1.87 5.63
N GLN A 240 16.45 2.79 5.74
CA GLN A 240 17.42 2.77 6.84
C GLN A 240 17.01 3.75 7.96
N VAL A 241 16.69 3.24 9.15
CA VAL A 241 16.33 4.06 10.31
C VAL A 241 17.22 3.70 11.49
N ASP A 242 17.96 4.67 12.04
CA ASP A 242 18.88 4.48 13.18
C ASP A 242 19.89 3.32 12.97
N GLY A 243 20.39 3.18 11.73
CA GLY A 243 21.32 2.10 11.37
C GLY A 243 20.67 0.71 11.27
N LYS A 244 19.34 0.63 11.28
CA LYS A 244 18.57 -0.60 11.05
C LYS A 244 17.93 -0.56 9.67
N SER A 245 18.04 -1.66 8.95
CA SER A 245 17.37 -1.85 7.66
C SER A 245 15.95 -2.37 7.88
N ILE A 246 14.98 -1.68 7.28
CA ILE A 246 13.57 -2.03 7.28
C ILE A 246 13.23 -2.49 5.86
N GLU A 247 12.89 -3.77 5.71
CA GLU A 247 12.29 -4.26 4.48
C GLU A 247 10.86 -3.76 4.37
N VAL A 248 10.56 -3.11 3.26
CA VAL A 248 9.20 -2.71 2.87
C VAL A 248 8.84 -3.42 1.57
N TYR A 249 7.62 -3.93 1.49
CA TYR A 249 7.16 -4.71 0.35
C TYR A 249 6.29 -3.85 -0.55
N LYS A 250 6.59 -3.82 -1.85
CA LYS A 250 5.79 -3.15 -2.85
C LYS A 250 4.70 -4.10 -3.35
N TYR A 251 3.45 -3.70 -3.22
CA TYR A 251 2.31 -4.43 -3.73
C TYR A 251 2.39 -4.54 -5.25
N ASP A 252 2.40 -5.78 -5.73
CA ASP A 252 2.28 -6.14 -7.14
C ASP A 252 1.42 -7.39 -7.25
N TRP A 253 0.33 -7.30 -8.02
CA TRP A 253 -0.56 -8.42 -8.24
C TRP A 253 0.16 -9.63 -8.85
N LEU A 254 1.06 -9.41 -9.80
CA LEU A 254 1.75 -10.50 -10.48
C LEU A 254 2.68 -11.27 -9.52
N GLY A 255 3.22 -10.58 -8.50
CA GLY A 255 4.01 -11.18 -7.43
C GLY A 255 3.23 -12.14 -6.53
N VAL A 256 1.94 -11.87 -6.28
CA VAL A 256 1.09 -12.67 -5.35
C VAL A 256 0.13 -13.62 -6.06
N GLN A 257 -0.21 -13.35 -7.32
CA GLN A 257 -1.15 -14.18 -8.06
C GLN A 257 -0.64 -15.62 -8.19
N GLY A 258 -1.53 -16.57 -7.89
CA GLY A 258 -1.27 -18.00 -7.98
C GLY A 258 -0.40 -18.56 -6.86
N LYS A 259 -0.04 -17.74 -5.85
CA LYS A 259 0.65 -18.23 -4.65
C LYS A 259 -0.34 -18.98 -3.74
N PRO A 260 0.12 -20.01 -3.02
CA PRO A 260 -0.70 -20.65 -2.00
C PRO A 260 -0.97 -19.65 -0.87
N MET A 261 -2.19 -19.63 -0.36
CA MET A 261 -2.57 -18.76 0.76
C MET A 261 -1.94 -19.22 2.09
N GLY A 262 -1.82 -20.53 2.28
CA GLY A 262 -1.39 -21.12 3.56
C GLY A 262 -2.51 -21.12 4.60
N ASP A 263 -2.18 -21.43 5.86
CA ASP A 263 -3.15 -21.58 6.95
C ASP A 263 -3.58 -20.24 7.58
N ILE A 264 -4.04 -19.30 6.75
CA ILE A 264 -4.39 -17.91 7.13
C ILE A 264 -5.48 -17.86 8.22
N ASN A 265 -6.33 -18.88 8.26
CA ASN A 265 -7.46 -18.95 9.19
C ASN A 265 -7.11 -19.58 10.56
N SER A 266 -5.90 -20.11 10.76
CA SER A 266 -5.55 -20.86 11.99
C SER A 266 -4.47 -20.22 12.85
N THR A 267 -3.61 -19.38 12.28
CA THR A 267 -2.54 -18.68 12.99
C THR A 267 -2.47 -17.23 12.55
N ALA A 268 -2.34 -16.29 13.48
CA ALA A 268 -2.10 -14.88 13.17
C ALA A 268 -0.75 -14.75 12.45
N ASP A 269 -0.77 -14.75 11.12
CA ASP A 269 0.39 -14.50 10.25
C ASP A 269 0.34 -13.06 9.73
N ASP A 270 0.11 -12.12 10.64
CA ASP A 270 -0.09 -10.73 10.30
C ASP A 270 1.24 -10.06 9.90
N TYR A 271 1.24 -9.35 8.77
CA TYR A 271 2.31 -8.45 8.38
C TYR A 271 2.02 -7.02 8.82
N CYS A 272 3.05 -6.38 9.37
CA CYS A 272 3.04 -4.98 9.74
C CYS A 272 4.40 -4.38 9.42
N VAL A 273 4.44 -3.34 8.59
CA VAL A 273 5.71 -2.73 8.17
C VAL A 273 6.51 -2.24 9.37
N ALA A 274 7.77 -2.67 9.52
CA ALA A 274 8.68 -2.29 10.62
C ALA A 274 8.29 -2.73 12.05
N SER A 275 7.31 -3.62 12.25
CA SER A 275 6.90 -4.03 13.61
C SER A 275 7.95 -4.85 14.36
N SER A 276 8.76 -5.63 13.63
CA SER A 276 9.87 -6.41 14.19
C SER A 276 10.92 -5.53 14.88
N LEU A 277 10.96 -4.23 14.56
CA LEU A 277 11.86 -3.25 15.17
C LEU A 277 11.18 -2.38 16.24
N GLY A 278 9.87 -2.57 16.48
CA GLY A 278 9.07 -1.74 17.38
C GLY A 278 8.81 -0.33 16.85
N LEU A 279 8.96 -0.10 15.54
CA LEU A 279 8.70 1.19 14.87
C LEU A 279 7.28 1.29 14.31
N SER A 280 6.47 0.27 14.51
CA SER A 280 5.06 0.27 14.14
C SER A 280 4.28 -0.71 14.98
N SER A 281 2.97 -0.56 14.92
CA SER A 281 2.01 -1.57 15.35
C SER A 281 0.80 -1.55 14.45
N CYS A 282 0.22 -2.72 14.24
CA CYS A 282 -1.08 -2.81 13.64
C CYS A 282 -1.88 -3.96 14.24
N SER A 283 -3.19 -3.80 14.21
CA SER A 283 -4.14 -4.81 14.63
C SER A 283 -5.44 -4.63 13.87
N TRP A 284 -6.19 -5.72 13.70
CA TRP A 284 -7.52 -5.68 13.14
C TRP A 284 -8.37 -6.77 13.78
N PRO A 285 -9.69 -6.57 13.83
CA PRO A 285 -10.62 -7.65 14.15
C PRO A 285 -10.47 -8.79 13.14
N LEU A 286 -10.63 -10.03 13.62
CA LEU A 286 -10.86 -11.16 12.72
C LEU A 286 -12.08 -10.89 11.83
N SER A 287 -12.14 -11.54 10.66
CA SER A 287 -13.27 -11.42 9.76
C SER A 287 -14.61 -11.72 10.47
N GLU A 288 -15.64 -11.03 10.02
CA GLU A 288 -17.00 -10.99 10.54
C GLU A 288 -17.15 -10.44 11.98
N ARG A 289 -16.08 -9.90 12.59
CA ARG A 289 -16.12 -9.28 13.91
C ARG A 289 -16.13 -7.75 13.84
N SER A 290 -16.74 -7.14 14.83
CA SER A 290 -16.68 -5.69 15.01
C SER A 290 -15.44 -5.29 15.82
N GLY A 291 -14.79 -4.22 15.39
CA GLY A 291 -13.74 -3.56 16.15
C GLY A 291 -13.05 -2.50 15.31
N ASN A 292 -11.90 -2.02 15.76
CA ASN A 292 -11.13 -1.02 15.04
C ASN A 292 -9.89 -1.66 14.40
N MET A 293 -9.65 -1.36 13.13
CA MET A 293 -8.31 -1.49 12.59
C MET A 293 -7.41 -0.47 13.29
N GLN A 294 -6.17 -0.81 13.55
CA GLN A 294 -5.19 0.10 14.12
C GLN A 294 -3.95 -0.02 13.27
N VAL A 295 -3.40 1.11 12.84
CA VAL A 295 -2.12 1.19 12.14
C VAL A 295 -1.39 2.41 12.69
N SER A 296 -0.26 2.18 13.34
CA SER A 296 0.60 3.21 13.92
C SER A 296 2.00 3.04 13.38
N LEU A 297 2.58 4.10 12.86
CA LEU A 297 3.89 4.09 12.20
C LEU A 297 4.77 5.17 12.84
N ASP A 298 6.05 4.86 13.08
CA ASP A 298 7.04 5.87 13.43
C ASP A 298 7.18 6.83 12.24
N ARG A 299 7.26 8.14 12.52
CA ARG A 299 7.35 9.18 11.50
C ARG A 299 8.49 8.95 10.51
N ARG A 300 9.59 8.29 10.93
CA ARG A 300 10.75 8.03 10.03
C ARG A 300 10.46 6.93 9.04
N VAL A 301 9.56 5.99 9.36
CA VAL A 301 9.02 5.04 8.40
C VAL A 301 8.17 5.78 7.37
N ILE A 302 7.32 6.72 7.80
CA ILE A 302 6.51 7.56 6.89
C ILE A 302 7.38 8.37 5.94
N ILE A 303 8.40 9.06 6.47
CA ILE A 303 9.37 9.83 5.68
C ILE A 303 10.08 8.92 4.68
N GLY A 304 10.57 7.76 5.12
CA GLY A 304 11.24 6.79 4.26
C GLY A 304 10.36 6.30 3.12
N LEU A 305 9.08 6.01 3.39
CA LEU A 305 8.10 5.64 2.36
C LEU A 305 7.84 6.80 1.38
N GLY A 306 7.81 8.05 1.87
CA GLY A 306 7.71 9.24 1.03
C GLY A 306 8.91 9.40 0.08
N ILE A 307 10.12 9.15 0.58
CA ILE A 307 11.38 9.18 -0.20
C ILE A 307 11.37 8.09 -1.28
N LEU A 308 11.02 6.85 -0.93
CA LEU A 308 10.94 5.74 -1.89
C LEU A 308 9.95 6.03 -3.02
N ASN A 309 8.89 6.79 -2.73
CA ASN A 309 7.91 7.22 -3.72
C ASN A 309 8.27 8.56 -4.41
N GLY A 310 9.51 9.04 -4.24
CA GLY A 310 10.05 10.21 -4.93
C GLY A 310 9.52 11.56 -4.46
N ASN A 311 8.92 11.69 -3.27
CA ASN A 311 8.50 12.94 -2.62
C ASN A 311 7.75 13.94 -3.55
N SER A 312 6.98 13.43 -4.52
CA SER A 312 6.40 14.29 -5.57
C SER A 312 5.01 13.88 -6.04
N THR A 313 4.50 12.75 -5.58
CA THR A 313 3.13 12.32 -5.86
C THR A 313 2.30 12.38 -4.59
N ALA A 314 1.04 12.80 -4.73
CA ALA A 314 0.08 12.73 -3.65
C ALA A 314 0.06 11.33 -3.02
N PRO A 315 -0.04 11.22 -1.69
CA PRO A 315 -0.10 9.93 -1.04
C PRO A 315 -1.40 9.22 -1.45
N SER A 316 -1.28 7.98 -1.91
CA SER A 316 -2.39 7.14 -2.32
C SER A 316 -2.52 5.96 -1.39
N PHE A 317 -3.71 5.79 -0.80
CA PHE A 317 -4.04 4.58 -0.05
C PHE A 317 -4.69 3.57 -0.97
N ARG A 318 -4.26 2.32 -0.92
CA ARG A 318 -4.93 1.22 -1.61
C ARG A 318 -5.30 0.11 -0.65
N PHE A 319 -6.54 -0.35 -0.73
CA PHE A 319 -7.05 -1.52 -0.04
C PHE A 319 -7.36 -2.61 -1.08
N VAL A 320 -6.75 -3.76 -0.90
CA VAL A 320 -6.87 -4.90 -1.81
C VAL A 320 -7.40 -6.09 -1.03
N THR A 321 -8.40 -6.77 -1.56
CA THR A 321 -8.91 -8.06 -1.08
C THR A 321 -8.71 -9.12 -2.14
N THR A 322 -8.42 -10.35 -1.73
CA THR A 322 -8.16 -11.47 -2.66
C THR A 322 -9.29 -12.50 -2.66
N GLY A 323 -9.20 -13.50 -3.54
CA GLY A 323 -10.14 -14.62 -3.61
C GLY A 323 -9.51 -15.84 -4.24
N ASP A 324 -10.02 -17.03 -3.92
CA ASP A 324 -9.55 -18.29 -4.45
C ASP A 324 -10.61 -19.06 -5.27
N ASN A 325 -11.85 -19.20 -4.77
CA ASN A 325 -12.86 -20.06 -5.36
C ASN A 325 -14.35 -19.73 -5.07
N ASP A 326 -14.67 -18.78 -4.19
CA ASP A 326 -16.06 -18.46 -3.84
C ASP A 326 -16.44 -17.04 -4.30
N PRO A 327 -17.00 -16.86 -5.51
CA PRO A 327 -17.37 -15.52 -6.00
C PRO A 327 -18.41 -14.81 -5.13
N SER A 328 -19.12 -15.54 -4.26
CA SER A 328 -20.13 -14.99 -3.37
C SER A 328 -19.58 -14.38 -2.08
N SER A 329 -18.37 -14.76 -1.64
CA SER A 329 -17.69 -14.21 -0.45
C SER A 329 -16.36 -13.52 -0.77
N ASP A 330 -15.61 -14.05 -1.73
CA ASP A 330 -14.26 -13.62 -2.04
C ASP A 330 -14.16 -12.19 -2.58
N CYS A 331 -12.97 -11.60 -2.41
CA CYS A 331 -12.64 -10.24 -2.82
C CYS A 331 -13.57 -9.17 -2.23
N GLN A 332 -14.29 -9.50 -1.15
CA GLN A 332 -15.21 -8.57 -0.52
C GLN A 332 -14.60 -7.99 0.73
N HIS A 333 -15.03 -6.78 1.04
CA HIS A 333 -14.88 -6.25 2.39
C HIS A 333 -16.10 -5.41 2.80
N SER A 334 -16.29 -5.29 4.10
CA SER A 334 -17.14 -4.23 4.66
C SER A 334 -16.56 -2.86 4.32
N PRO A 335 -17.37 -1.77 4.33
CA PRO A 335 -16.80 -0.43 4.22
C PRO A 335 -15.71 -0.20 5.26
N ILE A 336 -14.60 0.40 4.83
CA ILE A 336 -13.48 0.77 5.70
C ILE A 336 -13.36 2.29 5.69
N GLU A 337 -13.41 2.90 6.86
CA GLU A 337 -13.26 4.34 7.03
C GLU A 337 -12.21 4.69 8.08
N PHE A 338 -11.42 5.71 7.78
CA PHE A 338 -10.50 6.30 8.73
C PHE A 338 -10.27 7.78 8.43
N ASP A 339 -10.00 8.53 9.48
CA ASP A 339 -9.50 9.89 9.36
C ASP A 339 -7.96 9.82 9.32
N VAL A 340 -7.35 10.45 8.32
CA VAL A 340 -5.90 10.59 8.19
C VAL A 340 -5.52 12.05 8.42
N THR A 341 -4.48 12.26 9.23
CA THR A 341 -3.85 13.57 9.42
C THR A 341 -2.41 13.49 8.94
N ILE A 342 -2.04 14.36 8.01
CA ILE A 342 -0.72 14.42 7.37
C ILE A 342 -0.11 15.77 7.65
N ASP A 343 1.10 15.77 8.18
CA ASP A 343 1.95 16.95 8.22
C ASP A 343 2.92 16.92 7.04
N TYR A 344 3.05 18.03 6.33
CA TYR A 344 3.87 18.12 5.11
C TYR A 344 4.42 19.53 4.87
N VAL A 345 5.45 19.60 4.01
CA VAL A 345 6.05 20.85 3.50
C VAL A 345 5.87 20.90 1.98
N GLU A 346 5.36 22.01 1.45
CA GLU A 346 5.30 22.24 -0.01
C GLU A 346 6.68 22.60 -0.56
N ARG A 347 7.05 22.01 -1.70
CA ARG A 347 8.33 22.26 -2.40
C ARG A 347 8.20 23.13 -3.64
#